data_AF-C0CLM5-F1
#
_entry.id   AF-C0CLM5-F1
#
_cell.length_a   1.000
_cell.length_b   1.000
_cell.length_c   1.000
_cell.angle_alpha   90.00
_cell.angle_beta   90.00
_cell.angle_gamma   90.00
#
_symmetry.space_group_name_H-M   'P 1'
#
loop_
_entity.id
_entity.type
_entity.pdbx_description
1 polymer ?
#
loop_
_entity_poly.entity_id
_entity_poly.type
_entity_poly.pdbx_seq_one_letter_code
_entity_poly.pdbx_strand_id
1 'polypeptide(L)'
;MGEIRLEPCPICGKEVFSEFKHIGRNCLTEIYDLRVRCNNSKCGLEKHHKIELDNESFDSLLKEIKLAVDGWNRRAGQEGEQNE
;
A
#
# COMPACT_ATOMS: atom_id res chain seq x y z
N MET A 1 -3.09 -19.59 -1.42
CA MET A 1 -3.01 -18.16 -1.06
C MET A 1 -2.20 -17.48 -2.15
N GLY A 2 -2.76 -16.46 -2.81
CA GLY A 2 -2.07 -15.77 -3.91
C GLY A 2 -0.94 -14.87 -3.39
N GLU A 3 0.08 -14.68 -4.20
CA GLU A 3 1.18 -13.76 -3.92
C GLU A 3 0.67 -12.31 -3.91
N ILE A 4 1.03 -11.53 -2.89
CA ILE A 4 0.79 -10.08 -2.87
C ILE A 4 1.99 -9.43 -3.56
N ARG A 5 1.77 -8.90 -4.77
CA ARG A 5 2.82 -8.31 -5.61
C ARG A 5 2.56 -6.83 -5.81
N LEU A 6 3.55 -6.01 -5.45
CA LEU A 6 3.54 -4.58 -5.64
C LEU A 6 4.13 -4.25 -7.02
N GLU A 7 3.34 -3.61 -7.87
CA GLU A 7 3.77 -3.20 -9.21
C GLU A 7 4.66 -1.95 -9.13
N PRO A 8 5.49 -1.69 -10.16
CA PRO A 8 6.30 -0.49 -10.24
C PRO A 8 5.47 0.79 -10.12
N CYS A 9 6.16 1.90 -9.88
CA CYS A 9 5.52 3.19 -9.69
C CYS A 9 4.62 3.54 -10.88
N PRO A 10 3.34 3.85 -10.64
CA PRO A 10 2.38 4.11 -11.70
C PRO A 10 2.74 5.30 -12.60
N ILE A 11 3.46 6.28 -12.06
CA ILE A 11 3.78 7.54 -12.75
C ILE A 11 5.04 7.43 -13.60
N CYS A 12 6.06 6.70 -13.11
CA CYS A 12 7.40 6.72 -13.73
C CYS A 12 7.99 5.32 -14.01
N GLY A 13 7.24 4.25 -13.73
CA GLY A 13 7.63 2.87 -13.97
C GLY A 13 8.82 2.38 -13.15
N LYS A 14 9.35 3.20 -12.22
CA LYS A 14 10.49 2.84 -11.38
C LYS A 14 10.07 1.96 -10.22
N GLU A 15 11.04 1.25 -9.67
CA GLU A 15 10.88 0.43 -8.49
C GLU A 15 10.31 1.23 -7.31
N VAL A 16 9.65 0.50 -6.42
CA VAL A 16 8.91 1.01 -5.29
C VAL A 16 9.40 0.31 -4.04
N PHE A 17 9.44 1.05 -2.94
CA PHE A 17 9.68 0.51 -1.62
C PHE A 17 8.37 0.42 -0.87
N SER A 18 8.22 -0.65 -0.09
CA SER A 18 7.17 -0.76 0.90
C SER A 18 7.78 -0.94 2.29
N GLU A 19 7.16 -0.31 3.27
CA GLU A 19 7.49 -0.44 4.68
C GLU A 19 6.20 -0.74 5.43
N PHE A 20 6.21 -1.83 6.21
CA PHE A 20 5.11 -2.20 7.09
C PHE A 20 5.57 -2.03 8.54
N LYS A 21 4.87 -1.19 9.30
CA LYS A 21 5.28 -0.83 10.65
C LYS A 21 4.12 -0.82 11.62
N HIS A 22 4.32 -1.38 12.81
CA HIS A 22 3.41 -1.18 13.94
C HIS A 22 3.63 0.23 14.50
N ILE A 23 2.58 1.06 14.50
CA ILE A 23 2.64 2.47 14.91
C ILE A 23 1.98 2.75 16.26
N GLY A 24 1.26 1.79 16.83
CA GLY A 24 0.74 1.88 18.19
C GLY A 24 -0.52 1.06 18.41
N ARG A 25 -1.10 1.18 19.58
CA ARG A 25 -2.31 0.46 19.99
C ARG A 25 -3.28 1.40 20.68
N ASN A 26 -4.57 1.23 20.42
CA ASN A 26 -5.64 1.89 21.16
C ASN A 26 -6.59 0.87 21.78
N CYS A 27 -6.60 0.74 23.11
CA CYS A 27 -7.37 -0.25 23.86
C CYS A 27 -7.11 -1.70 23.40
N LEU A 28 -7.95 -2.23 22.49
CA LEU A 28 -7.84 -3.57 21.91
C LEU A 28 -7.42 -3.53 20.43
N THR A 29 -7.33 -2.35 19.83
CA THR A 29 -7.03 -2.15 18.42
C THR A 29 -5.53 -1.94 18.21
N GLU A 30 -4.86 -2.83 17.49
CA GLU A 30 -3.49 -2.63 17.03
C GLU A 30 -3.50 -1.78 15.74
N ILE A 31 -2.56 -0.86 15.62
CA ILE A 31 -2.50 0.10 14.51
C ILE A 31 -1.18 -0.08 13.77
N TYR A 32 -1.28 -0.39 12.49
CA TYR A 32 -0.15 -0.52 11.59
C TYR A 32 -0.22 0.56 10.51
N ASP A 33 0.93 0.88 9.94
CA ASP A 33 1.06 1.70 8.76
C ASP A 33 1.79 0.90 7.68
N LEU A 34 1.15 0.81 6.51
CA LEU A 34 1.77 0.31 5.30
C LEU A 34 2.07 1.50 4.39
N ARG A 35 3.35 1.85 4.31
CA ARG A 35 3.85 2.90 3.43
C ARG A 35 4.34 2.29 2.14
N VAL A 36 3.91 2.84 1.01
CA VAL A 36 4.43 2.51 -0.32
C VAL A 36 4.95 3.79 -0.96
N ARG A 37 6.20 3.77 -1.44
CA ARG A 37 6.88 4.95 -1.97
C ARG A 37 7.63 4.62 -3.25
N CYS A 38 7.56 5.51 -4.23
CA CYS A 38 8.43 5.46 -5.41
C CYS A 38 9.89 5.73 -5.03
N ASN A 39 10.81 4.88 -5.50
CA ASN A 39 12.24 5.06 -5.30
C ASN A 39 12.81 6.28 -6.08
N ASN A 40 12.09 6.77 -7.09
CA ASN A 40 12.50 7.96 -7.83
C ASN A 40 12.24 9.23 -7.02
N SER A 41 13.31 9.88 -6.56
CA SER A 41 13.27 11.15 -5.82
C SER A 41 12.57 12.29 -6.57
N LYS A 42 12.53 12.24 -7.91
CA LYS A 42 11.83 13.25 -8.73
C LYS A 42 10.32 13.00 -8.85
N CYS A 43 9.87 11.76 -8.69
CA CYS A 43 8.45 11.42 -8.77
C CYS A 43 7.74 11.75 -7.45
N GLY A 44 8.36 11.37 -6.32
CA GLY A 44 7.83 11.68 -4.99
C GLY A 44 6.50 11.00 -4.64
N LEU A 45 5.98 10.11 -5.50
CA LEU A 45 4.73 9.41 -5.22
C LEU A 45 4.87 8.54 -3.98
N GLU A 46 3.97 8.74 -3.05
CA GLU A 46 3.91 8.03 -1.78
C GLU A 46 2.46 7.81 -1.37
N LYS A 47 2.19 6.67 -0.74
CA LYS A 47 0.90 6.37 -0.11
C LYS A 47 1.15 5.73 1.24
N HIS A 48 0.38 6.20 2.21
CA HIS A 48 0.27 5.61 3.53
C HIS A 48 -1.08 4.92 3.63
N HIS A 49 -1.11 3.74 4.22
CA HIS A 49 -2.33 3.01 4.48
C HIS A 49 -2.33 2.56 5.93
N LYS A 50 -3.11 3.28 6.74
CA LYS A 50 -3.33 2.96 8.15
C LYS A 50 -4.26 1.75 8.24
N ILE A 51 -3.82 0.75 8.97
CA ILE A 51 -4.53 -0.51 9.20
C ILE A 51 -4.84 -0.59 10.69
N GLU A 52 -6.11 -0.72 11.04
CA GLU A 52 -6.59 -0.84 12.42
C GLU A 52 -7.22 -2.21 12.61
N LEU A 53 -6.67 -3.00 13.55
CA LEU A 53 -7.08 -4.38 13.80
C LEU A 53 -7.53 -4.54 15.25
N ASP A 54 -8.84 -4.72 15.46
CA ASP A 54 -9.42 -4.98 16.78
C ASP A 54 -9.09 -6.38 17.33
N ASN A 55 -8.61 -7.27 16.47
CA ASN A 55 -8.06 -8.58 16.81
C ASN A 55 -6.88 -8.86 15.88
N GLU A 56 -5.78 -9.40 16.41
CA GLU A 56 -4.55 -9.75 15.65
C GLU A 56 -4.75 -10.99 14.74
N SER A 57 -5.80 -10.99 13.92
CA SER A 57 -6.02 -12.02 12.91
C SER A 57 -5.13 -11.74 11.71
N PHE A 58 -4.20 -12.67 11.46
CA PHE A 58 -3.30 -12.64 10.30
C PHE A 58 -4.06 -12.52 8.97
N ASP A 59 -5.22 -13.17 8.83
CA ASP A 59 -6.06 -13.06 7.62
C ASP A 59 -6.62 -11.65 7.42
N SER A 60 -7.00 -10.98 8.50
CA SER A 60 -7.50 -9.60 8.44
C SER A 60 -6.38 -8.65 8.02
N LEU A 61 -5.19 -8.81 8.59
CA LEU A 61 -4.02 -8.05 8.20
C LEU A 61 -3.66 -8.25 6.72
N LEU A 62 -3.61 -9.51 6.26
CA LEU A 62 -3.32 -9.84 4.86
C LEU A 62 -4.33 -9.22 3.89
N LYS A 63 -5.62 -9.20 4.26
CA LYS A 63 -6.68 -8.60 3.44
C LYS A 63 -6.46 -7.09 3.27
N GLU A 64 -6.13 -6.39 4.35
CA GLU A 64 -5.85 -4.95 4.31
C GLU A 64 -4.59 -4.62 3.50
N ILE A 65 -3.51 -5.40 3.67
CA ILE A 65 -2.30 -5.28 2.85
C ILE A 65 -2.63 -5.48 1.37
N LYS A 66 -3.43 -6.49 1.03
CA LYS A 66 -3.84 -6.74 -0.35
C LYS A 66 -4.63 -5.57 -0.94
N LEU A 67 -5.58 -5.00 -0.18
CA LEU A 67 -6.34 -3.83 -0.62
C LEU A 67 -5.44 -2.61 -0.87
N ALA A 68 -4.44 -2.39 -0.02
CA ALA A 68 -3.48 -1.31 -0.18
C ALA A 68 -2.64 -1.48 -1.46
N VAL A 69 -2.14 -2.70 -1.70
CA VAL A 69 -1.35 -3.07 -2.88
C VAL A 69 -2.18 -2.99 -4.15
N ASP A 70 -3.39 -3.54 -4.17
CA ASP A 70 -4.32 -3.45 -5.31
C ASP A 70 -4.65 -1.99 -5.62
N GLY A 71 -4.84 -1.16 -4.59
CA GLY A 71 -5.06 0.28 -4.74
C GLY A 71 -3.82 1.06 -5.22
N TRP A 72 -2.61 0.54 -5.00
CA TRP A 72 -1.40 1.08 -5.62
C TRP A 72 -1.34 0.68 -7.10
N ASN A 73 -1.47 -0.61 -7.38
CA ASN A 73 -1.35 -1.19 -8.71
C ASN A 73 -2.42 -0.68 -9.67
N ARG A 74 -3.65 -0.41 -9.20
CA ARG A 74 -4.72 0.15 -10.04
C ARG A 74 -4.39 1.53 -10.59
N ARG A 75 -3.60 2.32 -9.86
CA ARG A 75 -3.11 3.61 -10.37
C ARG A 75 -2.06 3.43 -11.46
N ALA A 76 -1.42 2.27 -11.53
CA ALA A 76 -0.40 1.94 -12.55
C ALA A 76 -0.99 1.63 -13.93
N GLY A 77 -2.29 1.89 -14.10
CA GLY A 77 -2.96 1.82 -15.40
C GLY A 77 -4.05 2.87 -15.62
N GLN A 78 -4.13 3.94 -14.80
CA GLN A 78 -5.19 4.97 -14.95
C GLN A 78 -4.70 6.33 -15.48
N GLU A 79 -3.41 6.55 -15.70
CA GLU A 79 -2.90 7.71 -16.44
C GLU A 79 -2.88 7.48 -17.97
N GLY A 80 -3.89 6.76 -18.48
CA GLY A 80 -4.16 6.57 -19.91
C GLY A 80 -5.59 6.91 -20.35
N GLU A 81 -6.49 7.26 -19.42
CA GLU A 81 -7.92 7.53 -19.72
C GLU A 81 -8.45 8.73 -18.90
N GLN A 82 -7.70 9.82 -18.90
CA GLN A 82 -8.23 11.16 -18.61
C GLN A 82 -7.85 12.11 -19.75
N ASN A 83 -8.34 11.80 -20.96
CA ASN A 83 -8.64 12.76 -22.01
C ASN A 83 -9.33 12.01 -23.15
N GLU A 84 -10.66 12.01 -23.14
CA GLU A 84 -11.54 12.20 -24.32
C GLU A 84 -12.99 12.42 -23.86
#